data_AF-A0A6P1J234-F1
#
_entry.id   AF-A0A6P1J234-F1
#
_cell.length_a   1.000
_cell.length_b   1.000
_cell.length_c   1.000
_cell.angle_alpha   90.00
_cell.angle_beta   90.00
_cell.angle_gamma   90.00
#
_symmetry.space_group_name_H-M   'P 1'
#
loop_
_entity.id
_entity.type
_entity.pdbx_description
1 polymer ?
#
loop_
_entity_poly.entity_id
_entity_poly.type
_entity_poly.pdbx_seq_one_letter_code
_entity_poly.pdbx_strand_id
1 'polypeptide(L)'
;MFKWFQTVVAALALAGLQWLGDALVAFLGWPLPGSLLGLLILFGALAWRGSVPQSLEVVTAPLLRHLMLFLIPSVAAVGLYGGLLSQHLLVFVLAATGVTALTIAATGWTLHRLMRGRQP
;
A
#
# COMPACT_ATOMS: atom_id res chain seq x y z
N MET A 1 9.12 29.81 2.84
CA MET A 1 10.23 28.88 3.15
C MET A 1 9.82 27.68 4.02
N PHE A 2 9.07 27.86 5.11
CA PHE A 2 8.74 26.76 6.06
C PHE A 2 7.99 25.55 5.44
N LYS A 3 7.12 25.77 4.45
CA LYS A 3 6.37 24.69 3.76
C LYS A 3 7.26 23.70 3.00
N TRP A 4 8.38 24.17 2.43
CA TRP A 4 9.33 23.32 1.69
C TRP A 4 10.12 22.39 2.62
N PHE A 5 10.42 22.86 3.83
CA PHE A 5 11.06 22.02 4.84
C PHE A 5 10.12 20.88 5.28
N GLN A 6 8.82 21.18 5.46
CA GLN A 6 7.83 20.17 5.83
C GLN A 6 7.60 19.10 4.75
N THR A 7 7.66 19.46 3.46
CA THR A 7 7.55 18.47 2.36
C THR A 7 8.78 17.58 2.30
N VAL A 8 9.98 18.12 2.52
CA VAL A 8 11.21 17.31 2.60
C VAL A 8 11.16 16.36 3.79
N VAL A 9 10.72 16.83 4.96
CA VAL A 9 10.54 15.97 6.14
C VAL A 9 9.51 14.87 5.88
N ALA A 10 8.40 15.18 5.20
CA ALA A 10 7.40 14.17 4.86
C ALA A 10 7.95 13.12 3.87
N ALA A 11 8.72 13.54 2.86
CA ALA A 11 9.37 12.62 1.92
C ALA A 11 10.41 11.74 2.63
N LEU A 12 11.24 12.32 3.51
CA LEU A 12 12.20 11.57 4.33
C LEU A 12 11.51 10.62 5.29
N ALA A 13 10.36 11.00 5.86
CA ALA A 13 9.58 10.11 6.71
C ALA A 13 9.06 8.91 5.91
N LEU A 14 8.54 9.12 4.70
CA LEU A 14 8.13 8.03 3.80
C LEU A 14 9.30 7.10 3.45
N ALA A 15 10.46 7.66 3.09
CA ALA A 15 11.65 6.88 2.75
C ALA A 15 12.24 6.14 3.95
N GLY A 16 12.30 6.79 5.12
CA GLY A 16 12.76 6.18 6.35
C GLY A 16 11.86 5.03 6.79
N LEU A 17 10.55 5.17 6.58
CA LEU A 17 9.59 4.13 6.91
C LEU A 17 9.63 2.96 5.92
N GLN A 18 9.87 3.22 4.64
CA GLN A 18 10.17 2.20 3.64
C GLN A 18 11.41 1.38 4.06
N TRP A 19 12.48 2.06 4.46
CA TRP A 19 13.71 1.43 4.95
C TRP A 19 13.48 0.62 6.23
N LEU A 20 12.71 1.16 7.17
CA LEU A 20 12.38 0.46 8.40
C LEU A 20 11.54 -0.80 8.13
N GLY A 21 10.58 -0.71 7.20
CA GLY A 21 9.82 -1.86 6.74
C GLY A 21 10.73 -2.94 6.12
N ASP A 22 11.70 -2.54 5.30
CA ASP A 22 12.66 -3.46 4.67
C ASP A 22 13.57 -4.12 5.71
N ALA A 23 14.09 -3.35 6.67
CA ALA A 23 14.89 -3.88 7.77
C ALA A 23 14.09 -4.88 8.64
N LEU A 24 12.82 -4.60 8.90
CA LEU A 24 11.94 -5.51 9.64
C LEU A 24 11.62 -6.78 8.84
N VAL A 25 11.34 -6.67 7.54
CA VAL A 25 11.17 -7.84 6.66
C VAL A 25 12.42 -8.71 6.67
N ALA A 26 13.59 -8.09 6.50
CA ALA A 26 14.87 -8.80 6.49
C ALA A 26 15.14 -9.50 7.83
N PHE A 27 14.78 -8.87 8.96
CA PHE A 27 14.93 -9.46 10.28
C PHE A 27 13.94 -10.60 10.56
N LEU A 28 12.68 -10.47 10.13
CA LEU A 28 11.63 -11.50 10.30
C LEU A 28 11.73 -12.63 9.26
N GLY A 29 12.45 -12.44 8.16
CA GLY A 29 12.56 -13.41 7.06
C GLY A 29 11.26 -13.58 6.26
N TRP A 30 10.40 -12.57 6.22
CA TRP A 30 9.08 -12.68 5.57
C TRP A 30 9.21 -12.49 4.03
N PRO A 31 8.58 -13.32 3.17
CA PRO A 31 8.47 -13.05 1.72
C PRO A 31 7.51 -11.91 1.36
N LEU A 32 7.63 -10.74 2.00
CA LEU A 32 6.82 -9.55 1.71
C LEU A 32 7.72 -8.38 1.31
N PRO A 33 7.31 -7.53 0.35
CA PRO A 33 8.02 -6.28 0.10
C PRO A 33 8.07 -5.41 1.36
N GLY A 34 9.25 -4.88 1.70
CA GLY A 34 9.42 -3.93 2.81
C GLY A 34 8.48 -2.72 2.73
N SER A 35 8.05 -2.36 1.51
CA SER A 35 7.07 -1.30 1.27
C SER A 35 5.70 -1.55 1.86
N LEU A 36 5.25 -2.80 1.90
CA LEU A 36 3.97 -3.15 2.53
C LEU A 36 4.03 -2.97 4.05
N LEU A 37 5.12 -3.41 4.69
CA LEU A 37 5.31 -3.18 6.12
C LEU A 37 5.43 -1.68 6.44
N GLY A 38 6.21 -0.93 5.65
CA GLY A 38 6.30 0.51 5.80
C GLY A 38 4.93 1.18 5.71
N LEU A 39 4.10 0.79 4.75
CA LEU A 39 2.71 1.28 4.61
C LEU A 39 1.84 0.93 5.83
N LEU A 40 1.93 -0.30 6.37
CA LEU A 40 1.16 -0.70 7.55
C LEU A 40 1.55 0.10 8.79
N ILE A 41 2.85 0.37 8.97
CA ILE A 41 3.33 1.20 10.07
C ILE A 41 2.86 2.64 9.88
N LEU A 42 2.89 3.16 8.64
CA LEU A 42 2.39 4.51 8.32
C LEU A 42 0.91 4.61 8.67
N PHE A 43 0.14 3.62 8.23
CA PHE A 43 -1.29 3.54 8.49
C PHE A 43 -1.57 3.51 9.99
N GLY A 44 -0.84 2.70 10.77
CA GLY A 44 -0.96 2.66 12.23
C GLY A 44 -0.63 4.01 12.89
N ALA A 45 0.46 4.66 12.46
CA ALA A 45 0.86 5.97 12.96
C ALA A 45 -0.18 7.07 12.63
N LEU A 46 -0.74 7.06 11.41
CA LEU A 46 -1.79 7.99 10.99
C LEU A 46 -3.13 7.69 11.69
N ALA A 47 -3.47 6.41 11.88
CA ALA A 47 -4.67 6.00 12.59
C ALA A 47 -4.63 6.45 14.05
N TRP A 48 -3.48 6.34 14.73
CA TRP A 48 -3.30 6.88 16.07
C TRP A 48 -3.39 8.41 16.08
N ARG A 49 -2.74 9.09 15.12
CA ARG A 49 -2.81 10.55 15.00
C ARG A 49 -4.22 11.08 14.66
N GLY A 50 -5.05 10.29 13.99
CA GLY A 50 -6.41 10.64 13.57
C GLY A 50 -6.49 11.69 12.45
N SER A 51 -5.36 12.13 11.88
CA SER A 51 -5.32 13.09 10.77
C SER A 51 -4.10 12.88 9.88
N VAL A 52 -4.27 13.15 8.59
CA VAL A 52 -3.17 13.13 7.61
C VAL A 52 -2.58 14.54 7.51
N PRO A 53 -1.28 14.73 7.77
CA PRO A 53 -0.66 16.04 7.61
C PRO A 53 -0.63 16.49 6.15
N GLN A 54 -0.93 17.77 5.88
CA GLN A 54 -0.97 18.36 4.53
C GLN A 54 0.33 18.17 3.74
N SER A 55 1.48 18.15 4.41
CA SER A 55 2.77 17.92 3.75
C SER A 55 2.88 16.53 3.13
N LEU A 56 2.26 15.53 3.74
CA LEU A 56 2.23 14.16 3.20
C LEU A 56 1.38 14.12 1.93
N GLU A 57 0.20 14.75 1.98
CA GLU A 57 -0.70 14.83 0.83
C GLU A 57 -0.04 15.49 -0.38
N VAL A 58 0.67 16.61 -0.18
CA VAL A 58 1.41 17.31 -1.24
C VAL A 58 2.50 16.43 -1.85
N VAL A 59 3.22 15.67 -1.03
CA VAL A 59 4.29 14.77 -1.52
C VAL A 59 3.71 13.57 -2.25
N THR A 60 2.60 12.99 -1.79
CA THR A 60 1.99 11.79 -2.40
C THR A 60 1.09 12.08 -3.59
N ALA A 61 0.50 13.27 -3.69
CA ALA A 61 -0.41 13.65 -4.78
C ALA A 61 0.14 13.39 -6.19
N PRO A 62 1.38 13.79 -6.56
CA PRO A 62 1.91 13.49 -7.88
C PRO A 62 2.14 11.98 -8.10
N LEU A 63 2.51 11.21 -7.08
CA LEU A 63 2.69 9.77 -7.18
C LEU A 63 1.35 9.07 -7.44
N LEU A 64 0.30 9.46 -6.72
CA LEU A 64 -1.06 8.96 -6.90
C LEU A 64 -1.66 9.37 -8.26
N ARG A 65 -1.34 10.58 -8.75
CA ARG A 65 -1.77 11.02 -10.08
C ARG A 65 -1.14 10.21 -11.20
N HIS A 66 0.09 9.74 -11.01
CA HIS A 66 0.82 8.92 -11.98
C HIS A 66 0.89 7.45 -11.55
N LEU A 67 -0.07 6.99 -10.74
CA LEU A 67 -0.13 5.61 -10.24
C LEU A 67 -0.13 4.60 -11.40
N MET A 68 -0.72 4.94 -12.54
CA MET A 68 -0.63 4.13 -13.77
C MET A 68 0.81 3.80 -14.17
N LEU A 69 1.78 4.71 -13.98
CA LEU A 69 3.19 4.42 -14.28
C LEU A 69 3.75 3.31 -13.37
N PHE A 70 3.31 3.26 -12.11
CA PHE A 70 3.68 2.20 -11.17
C PHE A 70 2.96 0.87 -11.48
N LEU A 71 1.83 0.90 -12.17
CA LEU A 71 1.20 -0.32 -12.69
C LEU A 71 1.94 -0.92 -13.88
N ILE A 72 2.63 -0.11 -14.70
CA ILE A 72 3.38 -0.61 -15.87
C ILE A 72 4.31 -1.77 -15.51
N PRO A 73 5.23 -1.68 -14.52
CA PRO A 73 6.10 -2.80 -14.16
C PRO A 73 5.32 -4.01 -13.64
N SER A 74 4.21 -3.79 -12.91
CA SER A 74 3.36 -4.87 -12.40
C SER A 74 2.65 -5.62 -13.52
N VAL A 75 2.10 -4.90 -14.51
CA VAL A 75 1.43 -5.48 -15.68
C VAL A 75 2.45 -6.14 -16.62
N ALA A 76 3.60 -5.50 -16.83
CA ALA A 76 4.68 -6.05 -17.65
C ALA A 76 5.19 -7.38 -17.09
N ALA A 77 5.32 -7.52 -15.76
CA ALA A 77 5.70 -8.78 -15.12
C ALA A 77 4.71 -9.91 -15.48
N VAL A 78 3.41 -9.66 -15.39
CA VAL A 78 2.37 -10.64 -15.78
C VAL A 78 2.50 -11.03 -17.26
N GLY A 79 2.77 -10.06 -18.14
CA GLY A 79 3.01 -10.31 -19.56
C GLY A 79 4.24 -11.18 -19.83
N LEU A 80 5.36 -10.91 -19.16
CA LEU A 80 6.61 -11.68 -19.28
C LEU A 80 6.44 -13.14 -18.84
N TYR A 81 5.67 -13.38 -17.78
CA TYR A 81 5.37 -14.73 -17.29
C TYR A 81 4.08 -15.32 -17.89
N GLY A 82 3.54 -14.72 -18.96
CA GLY A 82 2.26 -15.09 -19.55
C GLY A 82 2.18 -16.56 -19.99
N GLY A 83 3.28 -17.14 -20.47
CA GLY A 83 3.34 -18.56 -20.86
C GLY A 83 3.32 -19.55 -19.69
N LEU A 84 3.79 -19.14 -18.51
CA LEU A 84 3.65 -19.93 -17.28
C LEU A 84 2.23 -19.77 -16.72
N LEU A 85 1.69 -18.55 -16.84
CA LEU A 85 0.33 -18.25 -16.43
C LEU A 85 -0.69 -19.02 -17.26
N SER A 86 -0.47 -19.18 -18.58
CA SER A 86 -1.37 -19.91 -19.49
C SER A 86 -1.59 -21.36 -19.08
N GLN A 87 -0.58 -22.00 -18.48
CA GLN A 87 -0.65 -23.39 -18.01
C GLN A 87 -1.45 -23.52 -16.70
N HIS A 88 -1.54 -22.45 -15.92
CA HIS A 88 -2.22 -22.42 -14.62
C HIS A 88 -3.32 -21.34 -14.53
N LEU A 89 -3.91 -20.94 -15.67
CA LEU A 89 -4.88 -19.84 -15.73
C LEU A 89 -6.05 -20.04 -14.78
N LEU A 90 -6.55 -21.27 -14.71
CA LEU A 90 -7.70 -21.59 -13.87
C LEU A 90 -7.38 -21.39 -12.38
N VAL A 91 -6.21 -21.83 -11.93
CA VAL A 91 -5.75 -21.61 -10.54
C VAL A 91 -5.49 -20.14 -10.29
N PHE A 92 -4.87 -19.43 -11.23
CA PHE A 92 -4.60 -18.00 -11.10
C PHE A 92 -5.88 -17.18 -11.00
N VAL A 93 -6.87 -17.41 -11.87
CA VAL A 93 -8.14 -16.69 -11.85
C VAL A 93 -8.89 -16.96 -10.56
N LEU A 94 -8.98 -18.23 -10.13
CA LEU A 94 -9.64 -18.57 -8.87
C LEU A 94 -8.93 -17.92 -7.66
N ALA A 95 -7.60 -17.95 -7.62
CA ALA A 95 -6.83 -17.31 -6.57
C ALA A 95 -6.99 -15.78 -6.59
N ALA A 96 -6.88 -15.14 -7.75
CA ALA A 96 -7.02 -13.70 -7.91
C ALA A 96 -8.43 -13.23 -7.54
N THR A 97 -9.46 -13.89 -8.04
CA THR A 97 -10.85 -13.58 -7.70
C THR A 97 -11.13 -13.84 -6.22
N GLY A 98 -10.66 -14.96 -5.67
CA GLY A 98 -10.81 -15.30 -4.26
C GLY A 98 -10.16 -14.26 -3.33
N VAL A 99 -8.90 -13.90 -3.58
CA VAL A 99 -8.18 -12.88 -2.79
C VAL A 99 -8.82 -11.51 -2.96
N THR A 100 -9.24 -11.14 -4.17
CA THR A 100 -9.92 -9.85 -4.40
C THR A 100 -11.23 -9.78 -3.64
N ALA A 101 -12.07 -10.82 -3.73
CA ALA A 101 -13.32 -10.90 -2.99
C ALA A 101 -13.10 -10.84 -1.47
N LEU A 102 -12.11 -11.59 -0.97
CA LEU A 102 -11.71 -11.56 0.44
C LEU A 102 -11.25 -10.16 0.88
N THR A 103 -10.43 -9.50 0.07
CA THR A 103 -9.93 -8.14 0.35
C THR A 103 -11.06 -7.13 0.40
N ILE A 104 -11.99 -7.18 -0.56
CA ILE A 104 -13.18 -6.31 -0.58
C ILE A 104 -14.06 -6.59 0.65
N ALA A 105 -14.33 -7.85 0.96
CA ALA A 105 -15.12 -8.24 2.13
C ALA A 105 -14.48 -7.78 3.45
N ALA A 106 -13.17 -7.99 3.61
CA ALA A 106 -12.43 -7.56 4.79
C ALA A 106 -12.42 -6.02 4.93
N THR A 107 -12.22 -5.30 3.83
CA THR A 107 -12.25 -3.83 3.80
C THR A 107 -13.64 -3.31 4.15
N GLY A 108 -14.68 -3.87 3.53
CA GLY A 108 -16.08 -3.53 3.80
C GLY A 108 -16.48 -3.82 5.25
N TRP A 109 -16.06 -4.96 5.80
CA TRP A 109 -16.29 -5.31 7.20
C TRP A 109 -15.59 -4.34 8.16
N THR A 110 -14.34 -3.97 7.84
CA THR A 110 -13.57 -3.00 8.63
C THR A 110 -14.23 -1.62 8.62
N LEU A 111 -14.63 -1.13 7.45
CA LEU A 111 -15.35 0.13 7.31
C LEU A 111 -16.69 0.10 8.03
N HIS A 112 -17.47 -0.98 7.87
CA HIS A 112 -18.75 -1.14 8.54
C HIS A 112 -18.59 -1.09 10.07
N ARG A 113 -17.59 -1.79 10.63
CA ARG A 113 -17.31 -1.76 12.08
C ARG A 113 -16.92 -0.36 12.56
N LEU A 114 -16.12 0.38 11.79
CA LEU A 114 -15.71 1.75 12.12
C LEU A 114 -16.85 2.77 12.00
N MET A 115 -17.76 2.59 11.04
CA MET A 115 -18.91 3.48 10.82
C MET A 115 -20.08 3.19 11.77
N ARG A 116 -20.18 1.96 12.28
CA ARG A 116 -21.24 1.54 13.23
C ARG A 116 -21.15 2.24 14.59
N GLY A 117 -19.98 2.82 14.94
CA GLY A 117 -19.81 3.68 16.11
C GLY A 117 -20.05 5.18 15.85
N ARG A 118 -20.46 5.55 14.63
CA ARG A 118 -20.67 6.95 14.19
C ARG A 118 -22.10 7.23 13.70
N GLN A 119 -23.01 6.26 13.83
CA GLN A 119 -24.43 6.48 13.64
C GLN A 119 -25.00 7.07 14.94
N PRO A 120 -25.56 8.30 14.92
CA PRO A 120 -26.33 8.83 16.05
C PRO A 120 -27.63 8.03 16.27
#